data_AF-A0A3P7I636-F1
#
_entry.id   AF-A0A3P7I636-F1
#
_cell.length_a   1.000
_cell.length_b   1.000
_cell.length_c   1.000
_cell.angle_alpha   90.00
_cell.angle_beta   90.00
_cell.angle_gamma   90.00
#
_symmetry.space_group_name_H-M   'P 1'
#
loop_
_entity.id
_entity.type
_entity.pdbx_description
1 polymer ?
#
loop_
_entity_poly.entity_id
_entity_poly.type
_entity_poly.pdbx_seq_one_letter_code
_entity_poly.pdbx_strand_id
1 'polypeptide(L)'
;MNRHWNMDRVFQETRKIVGAILQVITYQEFLPALIGPFFNRLVPPYARYNPSINPGILNEFAAAAYRLHGMIQEGYPLIGPSFENIGQVSFISGVGRIEQVLTAIDAMYRSVARNRRV
;
A
#
# COMPACT_ATOMS: atom_id res chain seq x y z
N MET A 1 0.10 22.04 17.66
CA MET A 1 -1.23 21.50 17.28
C MET A 1 -2.26 22.63 17.34
N ASN A 2 -3.17 22.72 16.38
CA ASN A 2 -4.10 23.84 16.23
C ASN A 2 -5.38 23.63 17.05
N ARG A 3 -5.36 23.99 18.33
CA ARG A 3 -6.48 23.78 19.27
C ARG A 3 -7.77 24.52 18.89
N HIS A 4 -7.68 25.50 18.00
CA HIS A 4 -8.82 26.30 17.53
C HIS A 4 -9.57 25.65 16.34
N TRP A 5 -9.09 24.54 15.80
CA TRP A 5 -9.76 23.84 14.70
C TRP A 5 -11.01 23.09 15.19
N ASN A 6 -12.08 23.15 14.41
CA ASN A 6 -13.24 22.29 14.60
C ASN A 6 -12.98 20.87 14.06
N MET A 7 -13.88 19.93 14.37
CA MET A 7 -13.73 18.52 13.98
C MET A 7 -13.67 18.32 12.47
N ASP A 8 -14.47 19.05 11.69
CA ASP A 8 -14.45 18.96 10.23
C ASP A 8 -13.09 19.36 9.65
N ARG A 9 -12.49 20.44 10.16
CA ARG A 9 -11.16 20.87 9.72
C ARG A 9 -10.10 19.82 10.08
N VAL A 10 -10.15 19.27 11.29
CA VAL A 10 -9.23 18.21 11.71
C VAL A 10 -9.36 16.99 10.79
N PHE A 11 -10.59 16.56 10.47
CA PHE A 11 -10.83 15.44 9.56
C PHE A 11 -10.29 15.71 8.15
N GLN A 12 -10.61 16.86 7.55
CA GLN A 12 -10.19 17.17 6.18
C GLN A 12 -8.68 17.35 6.06
N GLU A 13 -8.02 17.99 7.03
CA GLU A 13 -6.56 18.12 7.05
C GLU A 13 -5.87 16.77 7.24
N THR A 14 -6.40 15.93 8.13
CA THR A 14 -5.91 14.55 8.32
C THR A 14 -6.05 13.75 7.02
N ARG A 15 -7.24 13.80 6.39
CA ARG A 15 -7.51 13.14 5.10
C ARG A 15 -6.56 13.61 4.00
N LYS A 16 -6.32 14.93 3.91
CA LYS A 16 -5.39 15.52 2.94
C LYS A 16 -3.97 14.99 3.14
N ILE A 17 -3.50 14.94 4.39
CA ILE A 17 -2.15 14.45 4.73
C ILE A 17 -2.04 12.95 4.42
N VAL A 18 -3.00 12.13 4.83
CA VAL A 18 -3.00 10.69 4.52
C VAL A 18 -3.01 10.45 3.01
N GLY A 19 -3.81 11.22 2.26
CA GLY A 19 -3.79 11.19 0.79
C GLY A 19 -2.42 11.52 0.19
N ALA A 20 -1.74 12.54 0.72
CA ALA A 20 -0.38 12.89 0.30
C ALA A 20 0.64 11.79 0.62
N ILE A 21 0.54 11.16 1.80
CA ILE A 21 1.39 10.02 2.18
C ILE A 21 1.21 8.87 1.20
N LEU A 22 -0.04 8.52 0.86
CA LEU A 22 -0.33 7.48 -0.13
C LEU A 22 0.27 7.82 -1.51
N GLN A 23 0.18 9.08 -1.95
CA GLN A 23 0.78 9.52 -3.21
C GLN A 23 2.31 9.41 -3.19
N VAL A 24 2.95 9.85 -2.10
CA VAL A 24 4.42 9.76 -1.94
C VAL A 24 4.87 8.30 -2.01
N ILE A 25 4.28 7.41 -1.19
CA ILE A 25 4.62 5.98 -1.19
C ILE A 25 4.38 5.39 -2.58
N THR A 26 3.26 5.73 -3.23
CA THR A 26 2.91 5.17 -4.55
C THR A 26 3.92 5.58 -5.62
N TYR A 27 4.21 6.87 -5.76
CA TYR A 27 5.04 7.39 -6.85
C TYR A 27 6.55 7.32 -6.58
N GLN A 28 6.98 7.34 -5.32
CA GLN A 28 8.41 7.35 -4.97
C GLN A 28 8.93 5.98 -4.55
N GLU A 29 8.08 5.07 -4.05
CA GLU A 29 8.52 3.76 -3.57
C GLU A 29 7.93 2.62 -4.41
N PHE A 30 6.59 2.56 -4.52
CA PHE A 30 5.90 1.41 -5.10
C PHE A 30 6.07 1.33 -6.63
N LEU A 31 5.75 2.39 -7.37
CA LEU A 31 5.85 2.37 -8.84
C LEU A 31 7.29 2.12 -9.31
N PRO A 32 8.34 2.78 -8.78
CA PRO A 32 9.72 2.45 -9.15
C PRO A 32 10.09 0.99 -8.90
N ALA A 33 9.65 0.40 -7.78
CA ALA A 33 9.88 -1.01 -7.50
C ALA A 33 9.09 -1.95 -8.43
N LEU A 34 7.88 -1.56 -8.83
CA LEU A 34 6.99 -2.38 -9.66
C LEU A 34 7.41 -2.43 -11.13
N ILE A 35 7.71 -1.27 -11.73
CA ILE A 35 8.02 -1.17 -13.18
C ILE A 35 9.51 -0.93 -13.47
N GLY A 36 10.32 -0.82 -12.42
CA GLY A 36 11.79 -0.89 -12.49
C GLY A 36 12.40 0.12 -13.48
N PRO A 37 13.28 -0.34 -14.40
CA PRO A 37 13.97 0.54 -15.36
C PRO A 37 13.04 1.38 -16.24
N PHE A 38 11.78 0.98 -16.42
CA PHE A 38 10.82 1.71 -17.24
C PHE A 38 10.19 2.90 -16.52
N PHE A 39 10.38 3.05 -15.21
CA PHE A 39 9.71 4.07 -14.40
C PHE A 39 9.92 5.48 -14.94
N ASN A 40 11.16 5.92 -15.15
CA ASN A 40 11.44 7.29 -15.60
C ASN A 40 10.89 7.59 -17.01
N ARG A 41 10.69 6.55 -17.84
CA ARG A 41 10.09 6.69 -19.18
C ARG A 41 8.57 6.79 -19.11
N LEU A 42 7.93 6.00 -18.24
CA LEU A 42 6.47 5.90 -18.14
C LEU A 42 5.86 6.95 -17.20
N VAL A 43 6.63 7.36 -16.18
CA VAL A 43 6.24 8.32 -15.14
C VAL A 43 7.34 9.38 -15.05
N PRO A 44 7.39 10.35 -15.99
CA PRO A 44 8.39 11.40 -15.97
C PRO A 44 8.22 12.33 -14.75
N PRO A 45 9.27 13.09 -14.37
CA PRO A 45 9.17 14.05 -13.27
C PRO A 45 7.96 14.98 -13.42
N TYR A 46 7.20 15.15 -12.34
CA TYR A 46 6.03 16.00 -12.35
C TYR A 46 6.42 17.45 -12.65
N ALA A 47 5.82 18.03 -13.69
CA ALA A 47 6.08 19.40 -14.09
C ALA A 47 5.06 20.38 -13.50
N ARG A 48 3.77 20.13 -13.76
CA ARG A 48 2.64 20.96 -13.31
C ARG A 48 1.31 20.24 -13.48
N TYR A 49 0.28 20.78 -12.83
CA TYR A 49 -1.09 20.34 -13.04
C TYR A 49 -1.54 20.74 -14.45
N ASN A 50 -2.22 19.84 -15.15
CA ASN A 50 -2.81 20.09 -16.45
C ASN A 50 -4.29 19.65 -16.45
N PRO A 51 -5.25 20.60 -16.46
CA PRO A 51 -6.68 20.28 -16.39
C PRO A 51 -7.22 19.59 -17.64
N SER A 52 -6.48 19.59 -18.76
CA SER A 52 -6.88 18.92 -20.00
C SER A 52 -6.57 17.41 -20.02
N ILE A 53 -5.85 16.90 -19.02
CA ILE A 53 -5.61 15.46 -18.88
C ILE A 53 -6.86 14.77 -18.37
N ASN A 54 -7.27 13.68 -19.02
CA ASN A 54 -8.32 12.79 -18.51
C ASN A 54 -7.76 11.92 -17.37
N PRO A 55 -8.23 12.06 -16.12
CA PRO A 55 -7.76 11.27 -14.99
C PRO A 55 -8.49 9.92 -14.85
N GLY A 56 -9.39 9.58 -15.76
CA GLY A 56 -10.16 8.34 -15.74
C GLY A 56 -9.27 7.09 -15.79
N ILE A 57 -9.62 6.08 -15.01
CA ILE A 57 -8.93 4.79 -15.02
C ILE A 57 -9.37 4.00 -16.25
N LEU A 58 -8.40 3.53 -17.04
CA LEU A 58 -8.65 2.67 -18.20
C LEU A 58 -9.20 1.31 -17.76
N ASN A 59 -10.12 0.75 -18.55
CA ASN A 59 -10.71 -0.56 -18.26
C ASN A 59 -9.64 -1.67 -18.27
N GLU A 60 -8.69 -1.61 -19.21
CA GLU A 60 -7.57 -2.54 -19.32
C GLU A 60 -6.70 -2.52 -18.05
N PHE A 61 -6.51 -1.33 -17.47
CA PHE A 61 -5.78 -1.18 -16.22
C PHE A 61 -6.52 -1.86 -15.05
N ALA A 62 -7.81 -1.56 -14.89
CA ALA A 62 -8.63 -2.10 -13.79
C ALA A 62 -8.93 -3.61 -13.93
N ALA A 63 -9.21 -4.07 -15.16
CA ALA A 63 -9.65 -5.44 -15.43
C ALA A 63 -8.50 -6.42 -15.63
N ALA A 64 -7.30 -5.95 -15.98
CA ALA A 64 -6.16 -6.83 -16.28
C ALA A 64 -4.84 -6.34 -15.66
N ALA A 65 -4.34 -5.16 -16.02
CA ALA A 65 -2.96 -4.79 -15.73
C ALA A 65 -2.65 -4.71 -14.22
N TYR A 66 -3.57 -4.18 -13.41
CA TYR A 66 -3.38 -4.06 -11.97
C TYR A 66 -3.79 -5.32 -11.18
N ARG A 67 -4.20 -6.39 -11.87
CA ARG A 67 -4.46 -7.71 -11.25
C ARG A 67 -3.15 -8.46 -11.00
N LEU A 68 -2.33 -7.89 -10.12
CA LEU A 68 -1.05 -8.43 -9.66
C LEU A 68 -1.20 -9.71 -8.79
N HIS A 69 -2.23 -10.53 -9.05
CA HIS A 69 -2.56 -11.74 -8.27
C HIS A 69 -1.40 -12.75 -8.21
N GLY A 70 -0.48 -12.73 -9.18
CA GLY A 70 0.74 -13.55 -9.16
C GLY A 70 1.72 -13.21 -8.04
N MET A 71 1.53 -12.09 -7.33
CA MET A 71 2.35 -11.70 -6.17
C MET A 71 1.79 -12.23 -4.83
N ILE A 72 0.65 -12.92 -4.84
CA ILE A 72 0.03 -13.48 -3.63
C ILE A 72 0.80 -14.72 -3.17
N GLN A 73 1.10 -14.80 -1.87
CA GLN A 73 1.74 -15.97 -1.26
C GLN A 73 0.68 -16.92 -0.68
N GLU A 74 0.97 -18.22 -0.69
CA GLU A 74 0.06 -19.25 -0.14
C GLU A 74 -0.13 -19.15 1.38
N GLY A 75 0.85 -18.59 2.09
CA GLY A 75 0.71 -18.28 3.51
C GLY A 75 1.73 -17.26 3.99
N TYR A 76 1.34 -16.50 5.01
CA TYR A 76 2.10 -15.38 5.56
C TYR A 76 2.66 -15.75 6.93
N PRO A 77 3.99 -15.78 7.10
CA PRO A 77 4.60 -16.05 8.40
C PRO A 77 4.15 -15.01 9.43
N LEU A 78 3.99 -15.42 10.68
CA LEU A 78 3.76 -14.53 11.82
C LEU A 78 5.08 -14.38 12.56
N ILE A 79 5.52 -13.14 12.75
CA ILE A 79 6.80 -12.83 13.37
C ILE A 79 6.59 -12.20 14.75
N GLY A 80 7.16 -12.85 15.76
CA GLY A 80 7.09 -12.39 17.14
C GLY A 80 7.96 -11.16 17.39
N PRO A 81 7.86 -10.56 18.60
CA PRO A 81 8.62 -9.37 18.96
C PRO A 81 10.14 -9.54 18.92
N SER A 82 10.66 -10.76 19.06
CA SER A 82 12.10 -11.07 19.01
C SER A 82 12.55 -11.50 17.60
N PHE A 83 11.74 -11.22 16.58
CA PHE A 83 11.94 -11.61 15.18
C PHE A 83 11.99 -13.13 14.92
N GLU A 84 11.44 -13.91 15.84
CA GLU A 84 11.22 -15.34 15.75
C GLU A 84 9.96 -15.66 14.94
N ASN A 85 9.96 -16.82 14.27
CA ASN A 85 8.76 -17.33 13.62
C ASN A 85 7.85 -17.95 14.68
N ILE A 86 6.66 -17.38 14.87
CA ILE A 86 5.66 -17.86 15.84
C ILE A 86 4.50 -18.62 15.18
N GLY A 87 4.53 -18.77 13.85
CA GLY A 87 3.51 -19.48 13.08
C GLY A 87 3.33 -18.93 11.67
N GLN A 88 2.23 -19.30 11.03
CA GLN A 88 1.86 -18.85 9.69
C GLN A 88 0.34 -18.84 9.55
N VAL A 89 -0.18 -17.91 8.76
CA VAL A 89 -1.59 -17.89 8.33
C VAL A 89 -1.65 -18.24 6.85
N SER A 90 -2.35 -19.31 6.49
CA SER A 90 -2.65 -19.60 5.09
C SER A 90 -3.54 -18.51 4.50
N PHE A 91 -3.27 -18.10 3.26
CA PHE A 91 -4.06 -17.09 2.56
C PHE A 91 -5.55 -17.46 2.55
N ILE A 92 -5.87 -18.71 2.17
CA ILE A 92 -7.26 -19.19 2.06
C ILE A 92 -7.98 -19.12 3.41
N SER A 93 -7.31 -19.47 4.50
CA SER A 93 -7.90 -19.42 5.85
C SER A 93 -8.21 -17.99 6.30
N GLY A 94 -7.44 -17.01 5.85
CA GLY A 94 -7.63 -15.59 6.18
C GLY A 94 -8.70 -14.87 5.35
N VAL A 95 -9.07 -15.39 4.18
CA VAL A 95 -10.08 -14.76 3.32
C VAL A 95 -11.42 -14.66 4.06
N GLY A 96 -11.94 -13.44 4.19
CA GLY A 96 -13.22 -13.18 4.87
C GLY A 96 -13.19 -13.34 6.39
N ARG A 97 -12.01 -13.53 7.02
CA ARG A 97 -11.88 -13.71 8.48
C ARG A 97 -11.04 -12.60 9.11
N ILE A 98 -11.61 -11.40 9.22
CA ILE A 98 -10.91 -10.21 9.71
C ILE A 98 -10.35 -10.35 11.14
N GLU A 99 -11.02 -11.12 12.00
CA GLU A 99 -10.58 -11.36 13.39
C GLU A 99 -9.19 -12.00 13.47
N GLN A 100 -8.86 -12.90 12.54
CA GLN A 100 -7.53 -13.51 12.47
C GLN A 100 -6.45 -12.51 12.07
N VAL A 101 -6.81 -11.53 11.23
CA VAL A 101 -5.90 -10.47 10.80
C VAL A 101 -5.69 -9.46 11.93
N LEU A 102 -6.76 -9.03 12.60
CA LEU A 102 -6.69 -8.02 13.66
C LEU A 102 -5.88 -8.52 14.87
N THR A 103 -6.07 -9.78 15.27
CA THR A 103 -5.33 -10.38 16.39
C THR A 103 -3.84 -10.60 16.10
N ALA A 104 -3.46 -10.72 14.82
CA ALA A 104 -2.10 -11.01 14.39
C ALA A 104 -1.41 -9.85 13.65
N ILE A 105 -2.02 -8.65 13.61
CA ILE A 105 -1.62 -7.59 12.69
C ILE A 105 -0.16 -7.16 12.88
N ASP A 106 0.31 -7.05 14.11
CA ASP A 106 1.69 -6.72 14.43
C ASP A 106 2.67 -7.78 13.91
N ALA A 107 2.33 -9.05 14.11
CA ALA A 107 3.16 -10.17 13.66
C ALA A 107 3.20 -10.27 12.13
N MET A 108 2.09 -9.96 11.47
CA MET A 108 2.00 -9.87 10.00
C MET A 108 2.81 -8.68 9.47
N TYR A 109 2.73 -7.50 10.09
CA TYR A 109 3.54 -6.34 9.69
C TYR A 109 5.04 -6.62 9.80
N ARG A 110 5.50 -7.24 10.90
CA ARG A 110 6.91 -7.66 11.05
C ARG A 110 7.33 -8.64 9.96
N SER A 111 6.45 -9.55 9.56
CA SER A 111 6.69 -10.49 8.46
C SER A 111 6.92 -9.78 7.12
N VAL A 112 6.04 -8.83 6.77
CA VAL A 112 6.16 -8.03 5.55
C VAL A 112 7.44 -7.20 5.57
N ALA A 113 7.80 -6.62 6.73
CA ALA A 113 9.04 -5.84 6.87
C ALA A 113 10.31 -6.70 6.72
N ARG A 114 10.31 -7.95 7.21
CA ARG A 114 11.46 -8.86 7.10
C ARG A 114 11.78 -9.24 5.66
N ASN A 115 10.76 -9.45 4.83
CA ASN A 115 10.92 -9.91 3.45
C ASN A 115 11.44 -8.83 2.46
N ARG A 116 11.76 -7.60 2.93
CA ARG A 116 12.31 -6.51 2.10
C ARG A 116 13.82 -6.61 1.79
N ARG A 117 14.48 -7.73 2.08
CA ARG A 117 15.90 -7.96 1.71
C ARG A 117 15.99 -8.84 0.45
N VAL A 118 15.75 -8.24 -0.71
CA VAL A 118 16.23 -8.73 -2.01
C VAL A 118 16.75 -7.55 -2.79
#